data_AF-A0A521FZT6-F1
#
_entry.id   AF-A0A521FZT6-F1
#
_cell.length_a   1.000
_cell.length_b   1.000
_cell.length_c   1.000
_cell.angle_alpha   90.00
_cell.angle_beta   90.00
_cell.angle_gamma   90.00
#
_symmetry.space_group_name_H-M   'P 1'
#
loop_
_entity.id
_entity.type
_entity.pdbx_description
1 polymer ?
#
loop_
_entity_poly.entity_id
_entity_poly.type
_entity_poly.pdbx_seq_one_letter_code
_entity_poly.pdbx_strand_id
1 'polypeptide(L)' 'MKVEFTKNAEKDISKFDKNIQLLIRKNIKEKLLINPEYYLVPLV' A
#
# COMPACT_ATOMS: atom_id res chain seq x y z
N MET A 1 7.66 -7.93 11.19
CA MET A 1 6.89 -8.36 10.00
C MET A 1 7.36 -7.56 8.80
N LYS A 2 7.69 -8.18 7.66
CA LYS A 2 8.08 -7.47 6.44
C LYS A 2 6.84 -7.33 5.56
N VAL A 3 6.42 -6.10 5.28
CA VAL A 3 5.26 -5.80 4.42
C VAL A 3 5.75 -5.39 3.05
N GLU A 4 5.29 -6.10 2.02
CA GLU A 4 5.65 -5.85 0.62
C GLU A 4 4.38 -5.75 -0.23
N PHE A 5 4.43 -4.94 -1.28
CA PHE A 5 3.36 -4.84 -2.25
C PHE A 5 3.41 -6.02 -3.22
N THR A 6 2.24 -6.49 -3.64
CA THR A 6 2.16 -7.48 -4.73
C THR A 6 2.54 -6.83 -6.05
N LYS A 7 2.93 -7.65 -7.05
CA LYS A 7 3.24 -7.15 -8.41
C LYS A 7 2.07 -6.39 -9.03
N ASN A 8 0.83 -6.78 -8.74
CA ASN A 8 -0.35 -6.09 -9.27
C ASN A 8 -0.54 -4.73 -8.59
N ALA A 9 -0.40 -4.67 -7.27
CA ALA A 9 -0.46 -3.39 -6.55
C ALA A 9 0.63 -2.41 -7.03
N GLU A 10 1.85 -2.88 -7.28
CA GLU A 10 2.92 -2.04 -7.84
C GLU A 10 2.58 -1.53 -9.26
N LYS A 11 1.92 -2.35 -10.10
CA LYS A 11 1.43 -1.92 -11.42
C LYS A 11 0.32 -0.87 -11.33
N ASP A 12 -0.52 -0.92 -10.31
CA ASP A 12 -1.57 0.08 -10.13
C ASP A 12 -1.00 1.37 -9.56
N ILE A 13 -0.07 1.28 -8.61
CA ILE A 13 0.64 2.45 -8.07
C ILE A 13 1.44 3.16 -9.17
N SER A 14 2.07 2.43 -10.08
CA SER A 14 2.89 3.04 -11.13
C SER A 14 2.11 3.91 -12.13
N LYS A 15 0.77 3.86 -12.14
CA LYS A 15 -0.10 4.71 -12.97
C LYS A 15 -0.18 6.16 -12.48
N PHE A 16 0.26 6.44 -11.26
CA PHE A 16 0.21 7.78 -10.66
C PHE A 16 1.55 8.51 -10.73
N ASP A 17 1.52 9.83 -10.54
CA ASP A 17 2.74 10.64 -10.42
C ASP A 17 3.61 10.24 -9.23
N LYS A 18 4.92 10.43 -9.34
CA LYS A 18 5.92 10.00 -8.34
C LYS A 18 5.57 10.42 -6.91
N ASN A 19 5.07 11.64 -6.70
CA ASN A 19 4.70 12.14 -5.39
C ASN A 19 3.50 11.39 -4.79
N ILE A 20 2.51 11.07 -5.63
CA ILE A 20 1.34 10.28 -5.23
C ILE A 20 1.76 8.84 -4.92
N GLN A 21 2.65 8.26 -5.74
CA GLN A 21 3.18 6.92 -5.48
C GLN A 21 3.87 6.83 -4.11
N LEU A 22 4.69 7.82 -3.76
CA LEU A 22 5.36 7.89 -2.45
C LEU A 22 4.35 7.97 -1.31
N LEU A 23 3.32 8.81 -1.46
CA LEU A 23 2.26 8.99 -0.47
C LEU A 23 1.47 7.69 -0.25
N ILE A 24 1.11 6.98 -1.32
CA ILE A 24 0.40 5.69 -1.23
C ILE A 24 1.25 4.68 -0.47
N ARG A 25 2.53 4.51 -0.87
CA ARG A 25 3.43 3.54 -0.25
C ARG A 25 3.66 3.83 1.24
N LYS A 26 3.82 5.10 1.60
CA LYS A 26 4.00 5.53 3.00
C LYS A 26 2.75 5.24 3.83
N ASN A 27 1.58 5.70 3.38
CA ASN A 27 0.32 5.54 4.12
C ASN A 27 -0.02 4.07 4.38
N ILE A 28 0.11 3.21 3.38
CA ILE A 28 -0.23 1.78 3.53
C ILE A 28 0.71 1.10 4.52
N LYS A 29 2.02 1.37 4.43
CA LYS A 29 3.00 0.79 5.36
C LYS A 29 2.78 1.25 6.80
N GLU A 30 2.51 2.54 7.01
CA GLU A 30 2.24 3.10 8.34
C GLU A 30 0.96 2.50 8.94
N LYS A 31 -0.13 2.44 8.16
CA LYS A 31 -1.40 1.86 8.63
C LYS A 31 -1.28 0.38 8.98
N LEU A 32 -0.57 -0.41 8.16
CA LEU A 32 -0.36 -1.84 8.42
C LEU A 32 0.60 -2.12 9.59
N LEU A 33 1.50 -1.18 9.91
CA LEU A 33 2.38 -1.29 11.07
C LEU A 33 1.61 -1.01 12.37
N ILE A 34 0.69 -0.05 12.35
CA ILE A 34 -0.12 0.35 13.52
C ILE A 34 -1.25 -0.65 13.77
N ASN A 35 -1.91 -1.13 12.71
CA ASN A 35 -2.96 -2.14 12.81
C ASN A 35 -2.85 -3.14 11.64
N PRO A 36 -2.23 -4.31 11.87
CA PRO A 36 -2.04 -5.35 10.87
C PRO A 36 -3.35 -5.90 10.28
N GLU A 37 -4.48 -5.79 10.98
CA GLU A 37 -5.78 -6.34 10.56
C GLU A 37 -6.38 -5.59 9.37
N TYR A 38 -5.90 -4.38 9.05
CA TYR A 38 -6.30 -3.67 7.82
C TYR A 38 -5.95 -4.42 6.54
N TYR A 39 -5.04 -5.39 6.59
CA TYR A 39 -4.72 -6.27 5.45
C TYR A 39 -5.93 -7.07 4.96
N LEU A 40 -6.92 -7.29 5.83
CA LEU A 40 -8.05 -8.20 5.57
C LEU A 40 -9.31 -7.51 5.05
N VAL A 41 -9.29 -6.19 4.83
CA VAL A 41 -10.48 -5.47 4.34
C VAL A 41 -10.38 -5.29 2.83
N PRO A 42 -11.02 -6.15 2.02
CA PRO A 42 -11.20 -5.86 0.61
C PRO A 42 -11.97 -4.55 0.48
N LEU A 43 -11.47 -3.64 -0.36
CA LEU A 43 -12.21 -2.48 -0.82
C LEU A 43 -13.28 -3.00 -1.81
N VAL A 44 -14.40 -3.48 -1.25
CA VAL A 44 -15.65 -3.77 -1.98
C VAL A 44 -16.37 -2.47 -2.33
#